data_AF-A0A7I4DMR0-F1
#
_entry.id   AF-A0A7I4DMR0-F1
#
_cell.length_a   1.000
_cell.length_b   1.000
_cell.length_c   1.000
_cell.angle_alpha   90.00
_cell.angle_beta   90.00
_cell.angle_gamma   90.00
#
_symmetry.space_group_name_H-M   'P 1'
#
loop_
_entity.id
_entity.type
_entity.pdbx_description
1 polymer ?
#
loop_
_entity_poly.entity_id
_entity_poly.type
_entity_poly.pdbx_seq_one_letter_code
_entity_poly.pdbx_strand_id
1 'polypeptide(L)'
;MGTLTLPPCFNLQEDCKELRSSLKGLGSNEKKVIEILGRRTQAQRLEIAQAYQTVYGESLHKRLKSAFSGKLESKWAFWRSSESKVKEAPKRLVSVTKLLLALVRGNRPENTPVDRHIALNDAHQLHKVVIGKGGNEDTLVRILCTRSIQQLTATFNYYHQHYGRELEQSLTRGGCGEFEQALRYTVMCYRQPAKFYAEELNAALGGAGTDDDALIRVVTTRAEVDMQYIKLEFANESKKKLEDMIANETSGNYRYFLLTLVGPGDLGMFSPRTSNGSMSFYSPRTSNGSASLQQSAGSQNGSASYYSPRSSGQGSFQM
;
A
#
# COMPACT_ATOMS: atom_id res chain seq x y z
N MET A 1 4.53 -2.55 -4.10
CA MET A 1 5.35 -3.67 -3.61
C MET A 1 5.57 -3.47 -2.13
N GLY A 2 5.37 -4.52 -1.33
CA GLY A 2 5.68 -4.50 0.09
C GLY A 2 7.19 -4.42 0.35
N THR A 3 7.55 -4.12 1.60
CA THR A 3 8.93 -3.96 2.09
C THR A 3 9.35 -5.04 3.09
N LEU A 4 8.41 -5.91 3.45
CA LEU A 4 8.64 -6.97 4.42
C LEU A 4 9.80 -7.87 3.97
N THR A 5 10.88 -7.90 4.74
CA THR A 5 12.06 -8.71 4.43
C THR A 5 11.90 -10.13 4.95
N LEU A 6 11.53 -11.04 4.05
CA LEU A 6 11.34 -12.46 4.37
C LEU A 6 12.67 -13.21 4.46
N PRO A 7 12.78 -14.23 5.33
CA PRO A 7 13.90 -15.17 5.28
C PRO A 7 13.86 -15.99 3.97
N PRO A 8 15.01 -16.52 3.52
CA PRO A 8 15.09 -17.34 2.29
C PRO A 8 14.31 -18.67 2.41
N CYS A 9 14.14 -19.19 3.63
CA CYS A 9 13.32 -20.35 3.90
C CYS A 9 12.43 -20.10 5.12
N PHE A 10 11.17 -20.56 5.04
CA PHE A 10 10.23 -20.55 6.16
C PHE A 10 10.30 -21.89 6.88
N ASN A 11 10.59 -21.87 8.19
CA ASN A 11 10.61 -23.05 9.03
C ASN A 11 9.69 -22.85 10.23
N LEU A 12 8.46 -23.34 10.10
CA LEU A 12 7.41 -23.24 11.11
C LEU A 12 7.82 -23.81 12.47
N GLN A 13 8.52 -24.94 12.47
CA GLN A 13 8.91 -25.63 13.70
C GLN A 13 10.01 -24.87 14.45
N GLU A 14 10.99 -24.35 13.72
CA GLU A 14 12.06 -23.54 14.29
C GLU A 14 11.49 -22.22 14.85
N ASP A 15 10.64 -21.53 14.09
CA ASP A 15 10.00 -20.29 14.54
C ASP A 15 9.19 -20.50 15.82
N CYS A 16 8.42 -21.59 15.91
CA CYS A 16 7.66 -21.93 17.12
C CYS A 16 8.58 -22.16 18.32
N LYS A 17 9.69 -22.90 18.13
CA LYS A 17 10.67 -23.18 19.19
C LYS A 17 11.40 -21.93 19.64
N GLU A 18 11.89 -21.12 18.70
CA GLU A 18 12.58 -19.86 19.00
C GLU A 18 11.64 -18.87 19.71
N LEU A 19 10.37 -18.77 19.29
CA LEU A 19 9.37 -17.96 19.99
C LEU A 19 9.13 -18.46 21.41
N ARG A 20 9.01 -19.77 21.61
CA ARG A 20 8.84 -20.33 22.96
C ARG A 20 10.04 -20.02 23.85
N SER A 21 11.24 -20.17 23.33
CA SER A 21 12.49 -19.84 24.02
C SER A 21 12.56 -18.35 24.37
N SER A 22 12.24 -17.48 23.41
CA SER A 22 12.28 -16.01 23.56
C SER A 22 11.26 -15.48 24.56
N LEU A 23 10.19 -16.24 24.83
CA LEU A 23 9.10 -15.89 25.74
C LEU A 23 9.20 -16.63 27.09
N LYS A 24 10.34 -17.26 27.42
CA LYS A 24 10.57 -18.00 28.66
C LYS A 24 11.39 -17.17 29.67
N GLY A 25 10.93 -17.11 30.93
CA GLY A 25 11.66 -16.50 32.05
C GLY A 25 11.23 -15.07 32.43
N LEU A 26 11.87 -14.51 33.46
CA LEU A 26 11.72 -13.12 33.91
C LEU A 26 12.51 -12.20 32.98
N GLY A 27 11.91 -11.84 31.83
CA GLY A 27 12.52 -10.99 30.80
C GLY A 27 12.38 -11.61 29.42
N SER A 28 11.38 -11.16 28.67
CA SER A 28 11.13 -11.63 27.30
C SER A 28 12.16 -11.04 26.33
N ASN A 29 12.72 -11.85 25.42
CA ASN A 29 13.58 -11.34 24.34
C ASN A 29 12.71 -10.73 23.23
N GLU A 30 12.21 -9.53 23.49
CA GLU A 30 11.31 -8.79 22.62
C GLU A 30 11.87 -8.61 21.20
N LYS A 31 13.17 -8.35 21.12
CA LYS A 31 13.87 -8.14 19.85
C LYS A 31 13.85 -9.39 18.97
N LYS A 32 14.08 -10.57 19.55
CA LYS A 32 14.03 -11.85 18.83
C LYS A 32 12.59 -12.18 18.38
N VAL A 33 11.59 -11.85 19.19
CA VAL A 33 10.18 -11.98 18.78
C VAL A 33 9.86 -11.08 17.58
N ILE A 34 10.33 -9.83 17.59
CA ILE A 34 10.19 -8.90 16.46
C ILE A 34 10.93 -9.42 15.22
N GLU A 35 12.15 -9.95 15.38
CA GLU A 35 12.92 -10.50 14.27
C GLU A 35 12.23 -11.69 13.59
N ILE A 36 11.59 -12.56 14.38
CA ILE A 36 10.80 -13.67 13.85
C ILE A 36 9.52 -13.14 13.21
N LEU A 37 8.62 -12.56 14.00
CA LEU A 37 7.28 -12.20 13.52
C LEU A 37 7.33 -11.08 12.47
N GLY A 38 8.15 -10.05 12.68
CA GLY A 38 8.33 -8.93 11.75
C GLY A 38 8.97 -9.29 10.41
N ARG A 39 9.40 -10.55 10.22
CA ARG A 39 9.95 -11.08 8.96
C ARG A 39 9.14 -12.26 8.43
N ARG A 40 7.88 -12.40 8.85
CA ARG A 40 6.94 -13.40 8.34
C ARG A 40 5.73 -12.70 7.73
N THR A 41 5.21 -13.26 6.66
CA THR A 41 3.96 -12.76 6.07
C THR A 41 2.80 -12.94 7.04
N GLN A 42 1.69 -12.24 6.82
CA GLN A 42 0.48 -12.42 7.61
C GLN A 42 0.04 -13.89 7.66
N ALA A 43 0.07 -14.59 6.52
CA ALA A 43 -0.26 -16.01 6.42
C ALA A 43 0.66 -16.88 7.29
N GLN A 44 1.99 -16.68 7.18
CA GLN A 44 2.97 -17.43 7.98
C GLN A 44 2.82 -17.17 9.48
N ARG A 45 2.50 -15.93 9.90
CA ARG A 45 2.25 -15.62 11.31
C ARG A 45 1.02 -16.35 11.85
N LEU A 46 -0.02 -16.50 11.04
CA LEU A 46 -1.20 -17.29 11.41
C LEU A 46 -0.87 -18.77 11.55
N GLU A 47 -0.08 -19.33 10.63
CA GLU A 47 0.42 -20.71 10.72
C GLU A 47 1.24 -20.94 12.00
N ILE A 48 2.17 -20.02 12.31
CA ILE A 48 2.96 -20.04 13.55
C ILE A 48 2.04 -20.00 14.78
N ALA A 49 1.04 -19.12 14.79
CA ALA A 49 0.13 -19.00 15.93
C ALA A 49 -0.67 -20.28 16.18
N GLN A 50 -1.12 -20.95 15.11
CA GLN A 50 -1.82 -22.24 15.20
C GLN A 50 -0.91 -23.37 15.66
N ALA A 51 0.30 -23.47 15.10
CA ALA A 51 1.28 -24.46 15.49
C ALA A 51 1.73 -24.28 16.94
N TYR A 52 1.97 -23.05 17.39
CA TYR A 52 2.34 -22.73 18.77
C TYR A 52 1.25 -23.20 19.76
N GLN A 53 -0.02 -22.93 19.45
CA GLN A 53 -1.16 -23.38 20.27
C GLN A 53 -1.26 -24.91 20.33
N THR A 54 -0.99 -25.58 19.21
CA THR A 54 -1.03 -27.05 19.10
C THR A 54 0.09 -27.70 19.90
N VAL A 55 1.32 -27.17 19.79
CA VAL A 55 2.52 -27.76 20.39
C VAL A 55 2.62 -27.45 21.89
N TYR A 56 2.24 -26.26 22.33
CA TYR A 56 2.44 -25.80 23.71
C TYR A 56 1.17 -25.68 24.54
N GLY A 57 -0.01 -25.91 23.94
CA GLY A 57 -1.31 -25.80 24.64
C GLY A 57 -1.66 -24.36 25.07
N GLU A 58 -0.87 -23.37 24.69
CA GLU A 58 -1.01 -21.96 25.07
C GLU A 58 -1.14 -21.10 23.82
N SER A 59 -2.01 -20.11 23.85
CA SER A 59 -2.16 -19.17 22.73
C SER A 59 -0.93 -18.28 22.65
N LEU A 60 -0.26 -18.27 21.49
CA LEU A 60 0.84 -17.34 21.23
C LEU A 60 0.42 -15.90 21.53
N HIS A 61 -0.80 -15.50 21.16
CA HIS A 61 -1.31 -14.17 21.45
C HIS A 61 -1.38 -13.86 22.96
N LYS A 62 -1.94 -14.78 23.75
CA LYS A 62 -1.99 -14.62 25.22
C LYS A 62 -0.58 -14.50 25.79
N ARG A 63 0.36 -15.31 25.30
CA ARG A 63 1.74 -15.29 25.72
C ARG A 63 2.42 -13.96 25.41
N LEU A 64 2.31 -13.47 24.17
CA LEU A 64 2.83 -12.17 23.76
C LEU A 64 2.23 -11.06 24.64
N LYS A 65 0.91 -11.07 24.86
CA LYS A 65 0.24 -10.10 25.73
C LYS A 65 0.82 -10.06 27.15
N SER A 66 1.03 -11.24 27.75
CA SER A 66 1.64 -11.34 29.09
C SER A 66 3.12 -10.95 29.11
N ALA A 67 3.82 -11.16 28.00
CA ALA A 67 5.26 -10.94 27.87
C ALA A 67 5.62 -9.46 27.66
N PHE A 68 4.69 -8.64 27.15
CA PHE A 68 4.89 -7.25 26.72
C PHE A 68 4.06 -6.23 27.51
N SER A 69 3.75 -6.49 28.79
CA SER A 69 2.94 -5.59 29.62
C SER A 69 3.54 -4.17 29.67
N GLY A 70 2.84 -3.17 29.14
CA GLY A 70 3.31 -1.77 29.04
C GLY A 70 2.80 -1.05 27.77
N LYS A 71 3.46 0.06 27.39
CA LYS A 71 3.10 0.95 26.24
C LYS A 71 2.99 0.22 24.87
N LEU A 72 3.45 -1.04 24.78
CA LEU A 72 3.41 -1.90 23.60
C LEU A 72 2.13 -2.76 23.50
N GLU A 73 1.51 -3.11 24.64
CA GLU A 73 0.32 -3.98 24.70
C GLU A 73 -0.88 -3.35 23.98
N SER A 74 -1.12 -2.05 24.23
CA SER A 74 -2.16 -1.26 23.55
C SER A 74 -1.96 -1.22 22.03
N LYS A 75 -0.69 -1.22 21.59
CA LYS A 75 -0.30 -1.05 20.18
C LYS A 75 -0.44 -2.35 19.38
N TRP A 76 -0.22 -3.52 19.99
CA TRP A 76 -0.29 -4.82 19.30
C TRP A 76 -1.70 -5.41 19.22
N ALA A 77 -2.67 -4.86 19.98
CA ALA A 77 -4.07 -5.27 19.92
C ALA A 77 -4.68 -5.08 18.51
N PHE A 78 -4.16 -4.11 17.74
CA PHE A 78 -4.58 -3.84 16.36
C PHE A 78 -4.34 -5.01 15.40
N TRP A 79 -3.25 -5.77 15.56
CA TRP A 79 -2.96 -6.98 14.75
C TRP A 79 -4.03 -8.08 14.85
N ARG A 80 -5.01 -7.93 15.76
CA ARG A 80 -6.10 -8.88 15.99
C ARG A 80 -7.49 -8.33 15.79
N SER A 81 -7.72 -7.02 15.62
CA SER A 81 -9.08 -6.50 15.69
C SER A 81 -9.85 -6.67 14.39
N SER A 82 -10.30 -7.89 14.13
CA SER A 82 -11.58 -8.14 13.46
C SER A 82 -12.76 -8.14 14.44
N GLU A 83 -12.52 -7.95 15.74
CA GLU A 83 -13.54 -8.05 16.79
C GLU A 83 -13.36 -6.98 17.88
N SER A 84 -13.52 -5.70 17.54
CA SER A 84 -13.92 -4.70 18.52
C SER A 84 -15.45 -4.67 18.55
N LYS A 85 -16.05 -4.97 19.71
CA LYS A 85 -17.49 -4.72 19.95
C LYS A 85 -17.78 -3.26 19.61
N VAL A 86 -18.46 -3.02 18.49
CA VAL A 86 -18.89 -1.69 18.07
C VAL A 86 -19.89 -1.20 19.11
N LYS A 87 -19.46 -0.29 19.99
CA LYS A 87 -20.40 0.45 20.84
C LYS A 87 -21.23 1.34 19.91
N GLU A 88 -22.56 1.28 20.07
CA GLU A 88 -23.50 2.07 19.28
C GLU A 88 -23.06 3.53 19.18
N ALA A 89 -22.98 4.01 17.95
CA ALA A 89 -22.43 5.31 17.63
C ALA A 89 -23.40 6.44 18.02
N PRO A 90 -22.91 7.56 18.56
CA PRO A 90 -23.75 8.70 18.91
C PRO A 90 -24.47 9.28 17.69
N LYS A 91 -25.66 9.84 17.90
CA LYS A 91 -26.55 10.43 16.88
C LYS A 91 -25.93 11.68 16.23
N ARG A 92 -25.00 11.48 15.29
CA ARG A 92 -24.65 12.41 14.20
C ARG A 92 -23.87 11.77 13.04
N LEU A 93 -23.85 10.43 12.96
CA LEU A 93 -23.01 9.64 12.06
C LEU A 93 -23.74 9.01 10.86
N VAL A 94 -25.02 9.34 10.61
CA VAL A 94 -25.86 8.60 9.63
C VAL A 94 -25.21 8.53 8.23
N SER A 95 -24.61 9.63 7.75
CA SER A 95 -24.02 9.70 6.41
C SER A 95 -22.69 8.94 6.31
N VAL A 96 -21.84 9.04 7.35
CA VAL A 96 -20.63 8.22 7.47
C VAL A 96 -21.00 6.74 7.58
N THR A 97 -21.99 6.37 8.39
CA THR A 97 -22.49 5.00 8.50
C THR A 97 -23.02 4.48 7.17
N LYS A 98 -23.78 5.27 6.41
CA LYS A 98 -24.22 4.91 5.06
C LYS A 98 -23.05 4.65 4.11
N LEU A 99 -22.04 5.51 4.12
CA LEU A 99 -20.82 5.34 3.33
C LEU A 99 -20.09 4.05 3.71
N LEU A 100 -19.84 3.84 5.00
CA LEU A 100 -19.16 2.64 5.51
C LEU A 100 -19.93 1.36 5.16
N LEU A 101 -21.26 1.35 5.36
CA LEU A 101 -22.11 0.22 4.97
C LEU A 101 -22.05 -0.06 3.46
N ALA A 102 -22.03 0.99 2.63
CA ALA A 102 -21.91 0.84 1.19
C ALA A 102 -20.54 0.27 0.77
N LEU A 103 -19.45 0.73 1.40
CA LEU A 103 -18.10 0.21 1.16
C LEU A 103 -17.95 -1.25 1.61
N VAL A 104 -18.43 -1.59 2.81
CA VAL A 104 -18.34 -2.95 3.39
C VAL A 104 -19.13 -3.97 2.58
N ARG A 105 -20.28 -3.58 1.99
CA ARG A 105 -21.04 -4.47 1.10
C ARG A 105 -20.22 -4.98 -0.08
N GLY A 106 -19.20 -4.24 -0.51
CA GLY A 106 -18.24 -4.70 -1.52
C GLY A 106 -18.83 -5.03 -2.90
N ASN A 107 -20.09 -4.68 -3.16
CA ASN A 107 -20.83 -5.11 -4.35
C ASN A 107 -20.55 -4.21 -5.56
N ARG A 108 -19.27 -3.85 -5.77
CA ARG A 108 -18.84 -3.00 -6.87
C ARG A 108 -18.71 -3.86 -8.13
N PRO A 109 -19.23 -3.42 -9.29
CA PRO A 109 -19.04 -4.14 -10.53
C PRO A 109 -17.56 -4.08 -10.96
N GLU A 110 -17.02 -5.23 -11.34
CA GLU A 110 -15.67 -5.37 -11.91
C GLU A 110 -15.75 -5.60 -13.42
N ASN A 111 -14.71 -5.15 -14.14
CA ASN A 111 -14.54 -5.42 -15.58
C ASN A 111 -15.66 -4.92 -16.49
N THR A 112 -16.41 -3.90 -16.07
CA THR A 112 -17.44 -3.26 -16.92
C THR A 112 -16.82 -2.24 -17.87
N PRO A 113 -17.31 -2.12 -19.12
CA PRO A 113 -16.88 -1.06 -20.03
C PRO A 113 -17.26 0.32 -19.47
N VAL A 114 -16.46 1.33 -19.82
CA VAL A 114 -16.68 2.72 -19.40
C VAL A 114 -17.73 3.37 -20.29
N ASP A 115 -18.80 3.89 -19.67
CA ASP A 115 -19.79 4.74 -20.33
C ASP A 115 -19.44 6.22 -20.12
N ARG A 116 -19.14 6.91 -21.22
CA ARG A 116 -18.72 8.33 -21.20
C ARG A 116 -19.86 9.26 -20.78
N HIS A 117 -21.10 8.97 -21.15
CA HIS A 117 -22.24 9.79 -20.79
C HIS A 117 -22.53 9.69 -19.29
N ILE A 118 -22.45 8.47 -18.74
CA ILE A 118 -22.58 8.26 -17.29
C ILE A 118 -21.44 8.97 -16.55
N ALA A 119 -20.20 8.88 -17.03
CA ALA A 119 -19.05 9.51 -16.39
C ALA A 119 -19.19 11.04 -16.32
N LEU A 120 -19.60 11.66 -17.44
CA LEU A 120 -19.82 13.10 -17.52
C LEU A 120 -20.98 13.54 -16.62
N ASN A 121 -22.11 12.80 -16.66
CA ASN A 121 -23.26 13.11 -15.80
C ASN A 121 -22.92 12.95 -14.32
N ASP A 122 -22.23 11.87 -13.93
CA ASP A 122 -21.80 11.67 -12.55
C ASP A 122 -20.83 12.79 -12.11
N ALA A 123 -19.91 13.24 -12.97
CA ALA A 123 -19.02 14.37 -12.66
C ALA A 123 -19.80 15.65 -12.34
N HIS A 124 -20.83 15.96 -13.14
CA HIS A 124 -21.72 17.10 -12.88
C HIS A 124 -22.53 16.92 -11.59
N GLN A 125 -23.03 15.71 -11.30
CA GLN A 125 -23.76 15.44 -10.06
C GLN A 125 -22.86 15.60 -8.83
N LEU A 126 -21.64 15.07 -8.86
CA LEU A 126 -20.64 15.26 -7.80
C LEU A 126 -20.40 16.75 -7.56
N HIS A 127 -20.19 17.53 -8.62
CA HIS A 127 -19.94 18.96 -8.49
C HIS A 127 -21.10 19.71 -7.86
N LYS A 128 -22.34 19.46 -8.29
CA LYS A 128 -23.55 20.10 -7.73
C LYS A 128 -23.63 19.93 -6.21
N VAL A 129 -23.38 18.71 -5.72
CA VAL A 129 -23.40 18.42 -4.28
C VAL A 129 -22.26 19.14 -3.58
N VAL A 130 -21.05 19.08 -4.12
CA VAL A 130 -19.84 19.68 -3.52
C VAL A 130 -19.94 21.20 -3.38
N ILE A 131 -20.60 21.89 -4.31
CA ILE A 131 -20.79 23.36 -4.22
C ILE A 131 -22.10 23.77 -3.53
N GLY A 132 -22.86 22.82 -2.98
CA GLY A 132 -24.12 23.09 -2.31
C GLY A 132 -25.24 23.64 -3.21
N LYS A 133 -25.14 23.47 -4.54
CA LYS A 133 -26.14 23.95 -5.51
C LYS A 133 -27.16 22.88 -5.93
N GLY A 134 -27.33 21.85 -5.09
CA GLY A 134 -28.33 20.79 -5.27
C GLY A 134 -27.73 19.38 -5.25
N GLY A 135 -28.62 18.39 -5.22
CA GLY A 135 -28.27 16.99 -4.94
C GLY A 135 -28.16 16.71 -3.43
N ASN A 136 -27.91 15.45 -3.08
CA ASN A 136 -27.82 15.01 -1.68
C ASN A 136 -26.61 14.10 -1.47
N GLU A 137 -26.28 13.85 -0.20
CA GLU A 137 -25.17 12.99 0.21
C GLU A 137 -25.32 11.55 -0.32
N ASP A 138 -26.56 11.06 -0.46
CA ASP A 138 -26.83 9.73 -1.03
C ASP A 138 -26.34 9.62 -2.49
N THR A 139 -26.31 10.72 -3.23
CA THR A 139 -25.74 10.77 -4.58
C THR A 139 -24.22 10.53 -4.56
N LEU A 140 -23.51 11.14 -3.60
CA LEU A 140 -22.06 10.94 -3.42
C LEU A 140 -21.76 9.49 -3.07
N VAL A 141 -22.47 8.94 -2.07
CA VAL A 141 -22.30 7.55 -1.64
C VAL A 141 -22.60 6.58 -2.78
N ARG A 142 -23.70 6.78 -3.51
CA ARG A 142 -24.08 5.95 -4.66
C ARG A 142 -22.98 5.95 -5.71
N ILE A 143 -22.54 7.12 -6.19
CA ILE A 143 -21.53 7.19 -7.26
C ILE A 143 -20.23 6.55 -6.78
N LEU A 144 -19.70 6.99 -5.63
CA LEU A 144 -18.40 6.54 -5.15
C LEU A 144 -18.37 5.06 -4.77
N CYS A 145 -19.48 4.46 -4.32
CA CYS A 145 -19.49 3.08 -3.83
C CYS A 145 -20.02 2.04 -4.84
N THR A 146 -20.72 2.45 -5.91
CA THR A 146 -21.39 1.50 -6.83
C THR A 146 -20.86 1.50 -8.27
N ARG A 147 -20.07 2.50 -8.68
CA ARG A 147 -19.46 2.52 -10.02
C ARG A 147 -18.26 1.59 -10.10
N SER A 148 -17.94 1.00 -11.23
CA SER A 148 -16.65 0.29 -11.36
C SER A 148 -15.48 1.27 -11.18
N ILE A 149 -14.29 0.75 -10.83
CA ILE A 149 -13.11 1.60 -10.66
C ILE A 149 -12.75 2.31 -11.98
N GLN A 150 -12.90 1.63 -13.12
CA GLN A 150 -12.69 2.22 -14.44
C GLN A 150 -13.66 3.38 -14.71
N GLN A 151 -14.95 3.20 -14.36
CA GLN A 151 -15.97 4.23 -14.52
C GLN A 151 -15.72 5.43 -13.59
N LEU A 152 -15.29 5.20 -12.34
CA LEU A 152 -14.91 6.27 -11.42
C LEU A 152 -13.72 7.07 -11.93
N THR A 153 -12.68 6.40 -12.43
CA THR A 153 -11.51 7.07 -13.01
C THR A 153 -11.93 8.00 -14.14
N ALA A 154 -12.80 7.54 -15.05
CA ALA A 154 -13.35 8.38 -16.11
C ALA A 154 -14.15 9.57 -15.55
N THR A 155 -15.01 9.32 -14.55
CA THR A 155 -15.81 10.35 -13.88
C THR A 155 -14.93 11.44 -13.27
N PHE A 156 -13.86 11.06 -12.57
CA PHE A 156 -12.95 12.02 -11.94
C PHE A 156 -12.09 12.78 -12.97
N ASN A 157 -11.76 12.17 -14.09
CA ASN A 157 -11.07 12.85 -15.19
C ASN A 157 -11.98 13.92 -15.84
N TYR A 158 -13.25 13.58 -16.10
CA TYR A 158 -14.24 14.57 -16.57
C TYR A 158 -14.45 15.69 -15.55
N TYR A 159 -14.51 15.36 -14.26
CA TYR A 159 -14.61 16.37 -13.20
C TYR A 159 -13.45 17.36 -13.26
N HIS A 160 -12.21 16.87 -13.34
CA HIS A 160 -11.03 17.74 -13.44
C HIS A 160 -11.04 18.57 -14.73
N GLN A 161 -11.38 17.97 -15.87
CA GLN A 161 -11.43 18.66 -17.16
C GLN A 161 -12.45 19.81 -17.17
N HIS A 162 -13.63 19.61 -16.58
CA HIS A 162 -14.70 20.61 -16.59
C HIS A 162 -14.58 21.68 -15.50
N TYR A 163 -14.01 21.33 -14.35
CA TYR A 163 -13.97 22.22 -13.18
C TYR A 163 -12.56 22.70 -12.80
N GLY A 164 -11.53 22.28 -13.53
CA GLY A 164 -10.15 22.71 -13.36
C GLY A 164 -9.51 22.28 -12.03
N ARG A 165 -10.08 21.29 -11.34
CA ARG A 165 -9.63 20.87 -10.01
C ARG A 165 -9.99 19.42 -9.71
N GLU A 166 -9.22 18.80 -8.83
CA GLU A 166 -9.50 17.44 -8.35
C GLU A 166 -10.71 17.41 -7.42
N LEU A 167 -11.40 16.27 -7.35
CA LEU A 167 -12.60 16.11 -6.53
C LEU A 167 -12.24 16.15 -5.04
N GLU A 168 -11.13 15.53 -4.66
CA GLU A 168 -10.59 15.44 -3.31
C GLU A 168 -10.33 16.83 -2.73
N GLN A 169 -9.71 17.70 -3.53
CA GLN A 169 -9.50 19.10 -3.20
C GLN A 169 -10.84 19.86 -3.11
N SER A 170 -11.87 19.41 -3.82
CA SER A 170 -13.18 20.03 -3.79
C SER A 170 -13.98 19.68 -2.54
N LEU A 171 -13.85 18.44 -2.06
CA LEU A 171 -14.48 17.97 -0.84
C LEU A 171 -13.96 18.69 0.41
N THR A 172 -12.70 19.13 0.44
CA THR A 172 -12.14 19.88 1.59
C THR A 172 -12.66 21.30 1.73
N ARG A 173 -13.17 21.91 0.64
CA ARG A 173 -13.72 23.28 0.66
C ARG A 173 -15.21 23.34 0.98
N GLY A 174 -15.93 22.23 0.80
CA GLY A 174 -17.39 22.16 0.99
C GLY A 174 -17.85 22.08 2.44
N GLY A 175 -16.96 21.67 3.35
CA GLY A 175 -17.24 21.54 4.78
C GLY A 175 -16.10 20.81 5.49
N CYS A 176 -15.84 21.18 6.75
CA CYS A 176 -14.87 20.54 7.64
C CYS A 176 -15.48 19.35 8.41
N GLY A 177 -16.48 18.68 7.84
CA GLY A 177 -17.22 17.58 8.47
C GLY A 177 -16.55 16.22 8.30
N GLU A 178 -16.85 15.32 9.23
CA GLU A 178 -16.36 13.93 9.21
C GLU A 178 -16.76 13.17 7.93
N PHE A 179 -17.91 13.52 7.35
CA PHE A 179 -18.42 12.88 6.14
C PHE A 179 -17.64 13.29 4.89
N GLU A 180 -17.36 14.58 4.72
CA GLU A 180 -16.54 15.10 3.63
C GLU A 180 -15.12 14.54 3.68
N GLN A 181 -14.57 14.42 4.89
CA GLN A 181 -13.28 13.78 5.10
C GLN A 181 -13.30 12.30 4.72
N ALA A 182 -14.34 11.54 5.13
CA ALA A 182 -14.49 10.14 4.76
C ALA A 182 -14.66 9.94 3.24
N LEU A 183 -15.39 10.84 2.57
CA LEU A 183 -15.51 10.84 1.11
C LEU A 183 -14.18 11.14 0.44
N ARG A 184 -13.42 12.15 0.92
CA ARG A 184 -12.08 12.44 0.41
C ARG A 184 -11.19 11.21 0.50
N TYR A 185 -11.14 10.57 1.67
CA TYR A 185 -10.35 9.36 1.87
C TYR A 185 -10.78 8.23 0.94
N THR A 186 -12.08 8.05 0.75
CA THR A 186 -12.62 7.07 -0.20
C THR A 186 -12.09 7.31 -1.61
N VAL A 187 -12.11 8.56 -2.09
CA VAL A 187 -11.62 8.92 -3.43
C VAL A 187 -10.10 8.73 -3.53
N MET A 188 -9.34 9.20 -2.52
CA MET A 188 -7.88 9.06 -2.50
C MET A 188 -7.45 7.58 -2.51
N CYS A 189 -8.14 6.71 -1.76
CA CYS A 189 -7.88 5.27 -1.76
C CYS A 189 -8.08 4.62 -3.14
N TYR A 190 -8.94 5.18 -4.01
CA TYR A 190 -9.10 4.70 -5.39
C TYR A 190 -8.04 5.26 -6.34
N ARG A 191 -7.70 6.54 -6.22
CA ARG A 191 -6.84 7.22 -7.20
C ARG A 191 -5.35 7.13 -6.86
N GLN A 192 -5.01 7.35 -5.60
CA GLN A 192 -3.65 7.57 -5.12
C GLN A 192 -3.46 6.97 -3.72
N PRO A 193 -3.62 5.64 -3.55
CA PRO A 193 -3.56 4.99 -2.24
C PRO A 193 -2.22 5.21 -1.53
N ALA A 194 -1.10 5.17 -2.27
CA ALA A 194 0.23 5.41 -1.70
C ALA A 194 0.37 6.82 -1.13
N LYS A 195 -0.15 7.83 -1.84
CA LYS A 195 -0.16 9.22 -1.40
C LYS A 195 -1.03 9.42 -0.17
N PHE A 196 -2.22 8.81 -0.13
CA PHE A 196 -3.08 8.83 1.05
C PHE A 196 -2.35 8.35 2.32
N TYR A 197 -1.71 7.19 2.26
CA TYR A 197 -0.97 6.66 3.40
C TYR A 197 0.28 7.50 3.73
N ALA A 198 0.91 8.13 2.74
CA ALA A 198 2.00 9.07 2.97
C ALA A 198 1.54 10.33 3.70
N GLU A 199 0.40 10.93 3.32
CA GLU A 199 -0.22 12.06 4.02
C GLU A 199 -0.56 11.69 5.48
N GLU A 200 -1.14 10.50 5.71
CA GLU A 200 -1.44 10.01 7.07
C GLU A 200 -0.18 9.82 7.92
N LEU A 201 0.90 9.27 7.34
CA LEU A 201 2.19 9.14 8.04
C LEU A 201 2.83 10.50 8.32
N ASN A 202 2.73 11.44 7.39
CA ASN A 202 3.23 12.81 7.56
C ASN A 202 2.51 13.51 8.71
N ALA A 203 1.17 13.38 8.77
CA ALA A 203 0.38 13.91 9.88
C ALA A 203 0.76 13.24 11.20
N ALA A 204 0.94 11.91 11.21
CA ALA A 204 1.26 11.15 12.42
C ALA A 204 2.66 11.47 13.00
N LEU A 205 3.60 11.86 12.15
CA LEU A 205 5.02 12.13 12.50
C LEU A 205 5.37 13.63 12.54
N GLY A 206 4.44 14.52 12.21
CA GLY A 206 4.71 15.96 12.00
C GLY A 206 4.37 16.89 13.18
N GLY A 207 3.74 16.39 14.25
CA GLY A 207 3.24 17.18 15.38
C GLY A 207 4.14 17.16 16.62
N ALA A 208 3.68 17.80 17.71
CA ALA A 208 4.30 17.66 19.03
C ALA A 208 3.95 16.27 19.60
N GLY A 209 4.87 15.32 19.44
CA GLY A 209 4.63 13.90 19.71
C GLY A 209 4.12 13.14 18.48
N THR A 210 3.94 11.83 18.64
CA THR A 210 3.60 10.92 17.53
C THR A 210 2.18 10.39 17.69
N ASP A 211 1.38 10.43 16.62
CA ASP A 211 0.14 9.63 16.54
C ASP A 211 0.52 8.17 16.30
N ASP A 212 0.78 7.48 17.41
CA ASP A 212 1.19 6.09 17.45
C ASP A 212 0.16 5.15 16.79
N ASP A 213 -1.13 5.44 16.91
CA ASP A 213 -2.22 4.60 16.40
C ASP A 213 -2.32 4.70 14.88
N ALA A 214 -2.18 5.90 14.32
CA ALA A 214 -2.10 6.08 12.87
C ALA A 214 -0.81 5.46 12.30
N LEU A 215 0.34 5.74 12.93
CA LEU A 215 1.64 5.22 12.50
C LEU A 215 1.65 3.69 12.46
N ILE A 216 1.24 3.04 13.55
CA ILE A 216 1.24 1.57 13.60
C ILE A 216 0.22 0.97 12.63
N ARG A 217 -0.97 1.56 12.49
CA ARG A 217 -2.01 1.07 11.58
C ARG A 217 -1.52 1.08 10.14
N VAL A 218 -0.92 2.18 9.68
CA VAL A 218 -0.39 2.27 8.32
C VAL A 218 0.78 1.31 8.13
N VAL A 219 1.78 1.34 9.02
CA VAL A 219 2.97 0.48 8.87
C VAL A 219 2.60 -1.00 8.83
N THR A 220 1.73 -1.44 9.72
CA THR A 220 1.39 -2.87 9.85
C THR A 220 0.48 -3.38 8.74
N THR A 221 -0.47 -2.57 8.26
CA THR A 221 -1.38 -2.98 7.18
C THR A 221 -0.76 -2.87 5.79
N ARG A 222 0.24 -2.00 5.61
CA ARG A 222 0.81 -1.70 4.29
C ARG A 222 2.19 -2.30 4.03
N ALA A 223 2.88 -2.80 5.06
CA ALA A 223 4.20 -3.42 4.94
C ALA A 223 4.29 -4.51 3.87
N GLU A 224 3.24 -5.33 3.70
CA GLU A 224 3.21 -6.43 2.72
C GLU A 224 2.60 -6.02 1.36
N VAL A 225 2.02 -4.83 1.25
CA VAL A 225 1.19 -4.43 0.11
C VAL A 225 1.93 -3.44 -0.81
N ASP A 226 2.18 -2.23 -0.31
CA ASP A 226 2.62 -1.10 -1.12
C ASP A 226 3.53 -0.12 -0.39
N MET A 227 4.11 -0.53 0.74
CA MET A 227 5.01 0.31 1.54
C MET A 227 6.13 0.98 0.73
N GLN A 228 6.67 0.33 -0.31
CA GLN A 228 7.71 0.96 -1.14
C GLN A 228 7.18 2.19 -1.91
N TYR A 229 5.93 2.16 -2.37
CA TYR A 229 5.30 3.30 -3.03
C TYR A 229 4.93 4.39 -2.01
N ILE A 230 4.47 3.99 -0.81
CA ILE A 230 4.19 4.92 0.28
C ILE A 230 5.46 5.69 0.67
N LYS A 231 6.60 5.00 0.80
CA LYS A 231 7.91 5.61 1.08
C LYS A 231 8.31 6.64 0.03
N LEU A 232 8.07 6.33 -1.24
CA LEU A 232 8.36 7.26 -2.35
C LEU A 232 7.50 8.52 -2.25
N GLU A 233 6.18 8.38 -2.06
CA GLU A 233 5.28 9.53 -1.93
C GLU A 233 5.56 10.35 -0.65
N PHE A 234 5.86 9.67 0.46
CA PHE A 234 6.25 10.33 1.70
C PHE A 234 7.49 11.20 1.51
N ALA A 235 8.51 10.69 0.80
CA ALA A 235 9.72 11.44 0.50
C ALA A 235 9.47 12.60 -0.48
N ASN A 236 8.58 12.41 -1.45
CA ASN A 236 8.18 13.47 -2.39
C ASN A 236 7.55 14.67 -1.66
N GLU A 237 6.70 14.41 -0.66
CA GLU A 237 5.97 15.44 0.09
C GLU A 237 6.82 16.06 1.21
N SER A 238 7.41 15.24 2.08
CA SER A 238 8.09 15.70 3.30
C SER A 238 9.54 16.12 3.10
N LYS A 239 10.15 15.74 1.96
CA LYS A 239 11.58 15.84 1.68
C LYS A 239 12.47 15.09 2.68
N LYS A 240 11.90 14.13 3.42
CA LYS A 240 12.60 13.28 4.40
C LYS A 240 12.31 11.81 4.11
N LYS A 241 13.22 10.92 4.51
CA LYS A 241 12.96 9.47 4.45
C LYS A 241 12.01 9.08 5.59
N LEU A 242 11.08 8.16 5.30
CA LEU A 242 10.12 7.66 6.30
C LEU A 242 10.86 6.98 7.46
N GLU A 243 11.91 6.25 7.16
CA GLU A 243 12.75 5.54 8.14
C GLU A 243 13.41 6.51 9.11
N ASP A 244 13.95 7.61 8.60
CA ASP A 244 14.62 8.62 9.43
C ASP A 244 13.61 9.29 10.36
N MET A 245 12.41 9.60 9.85
CA MET A 245 11.33 10.15 10.66
C MET A 245 10.89 9.19 11.77
N ILE A 246 10.66 7.91 11.44
CA ILE A 246 10.35 6.89 12.45
C ILE A 246 11.49 6.74 13.45
N ALA A 247 12.74 6.77 12.99
CA ALA A 247 13.90 6.56 13.86
C ALA A 247 14.10 7.68 14.89
N ASN A 248 13.68 8.90 14.54
CA ASN A 248 13.75 10.10 15.36
C ASN A 248 12.55 10.23 16.31
N GLU A 249 11.34 9.90 15.85
CA GLU A 249 10.10 10.08 16.62
C GLU A 249 9.80 8.89 17.55
N THR A 250 10.46 7.75 17.36
CA THR A 250 10.22 6.54 18.16
C THR A 250 11.49 5.99 18.79
N SER A 251 11.35 5.16 19.83
CA SER A 251 12.49 4.60 20.56
C SER A 251 12.28 3.12 20.94
N GLY A 252 13.35 2.49 21.42
CA GLY A 252 13.35 1.11 21.93
C GLY A 252 12.88 0.06 20.92
N ASN A 253 12.25 -1.00 21.43
CA ASN A 253 11.74 -2.11 20.63
C ASN A 253 10.57 -1.70 19.71
N TYR A 254 9.85 -0.64 20.07
CA TYR A 254 8.81 -0.09 19.20
C TYR A 254 9.39 0.48 17.90
N ARG A 255 10.45 1.30 18.00
CA ARG A 255 11.20 1.76 16.82
C ARG A 255 11.73 0.58 15.99
N TYR A 256 12.34 -0.39 16.66
CA TYR A 256 12.90 -1.57 16.00
C TYR A 256 11.83 -2.35 15.22
N PHE A 257 10.65 -2.54 15.82
CA PHE A 257 9.51 -3.17 15.17
C PHE A 257 9.04 -2.42 13.92
N LEU A 258 8.81 -1.10 14.04
CA LEU A 258 8.36 -0.29 12.91
C LEU A 258 9.37 -0.31 11.75
N LEU A 259 10.66 -0.10 12.03
CA LEU A 259 11.71 -0.14 11.02
C LEU A 259 11.88 -1.52 10.38
N THR A 260 11.63 -2.60 11.13
CA THR A 260 11.64 -3.96 10.59
C THR A 260 10.54 -4.16 9.54
N LEU A 261 9.35 -3.60 9.77
CA LEU A 261 8.22 -3.69 8.84
C LEU A 261 8.38 -2.75 7.63
N VAL A 262 8.83 -1.51 7.86
CA VAL A 262 9.08 -0.52 6.80
C VAL A 262 10.22 -0.94 5.88
N GLY A 263 11.16 -1.75 6.39
CA GLY A 263 12.30 -2.28 5.65
C GLY A 263 13.31 -1.19 5.26
N PRO A 264 14.51 -1.59 4.81
CA PRO A 264 15.54 -0.64 4.40
C PRO A 264 15.07 0.21 3.22
N GLY A 265 15.41 1.49 3.25
CA GLY A 265 15.17 2.44 2.16
C GLY A 265 16.32 2.40 1.20
N ASP A 266 16.30 1.43 0.28
CA ASP A 266 16.84 1.53 -1.07
C ASP A 266 16.44 0.29 -1.88
N LEU A 267 16.02 0.50 -3.13
CA LEU A 267 15.87 -0.57 -4.13
C LEU A 267 17.27 -1.14 -4.41
N GLY A 268 17.62 -2.23 -3.70
CA GLY A 268 18.79 -3.05 -3.98
C GLY A 268 20.10 -2.54 -3.39
N MET A 269 20.40 -2.91 -2.15
CA MET A 269 21.76 -3.25 -1.68
C MET A 269 21.63 -4.05 -0.38
N PHE A 270 21.32 -5.35 -0.50
CA PHE A 270 21.70 -6.29 0.54
C PHE A 270 23.22 -6.42 0.51
N SER A 271 23.90 -5.80 1.48
CA SER A 271 25.06 -6.45 2.08
C SER A 271 25.13 -6.08 3.55
N PRO A 272 25.17 -7.06 4.48
CA PRO A 272 25.58 -6.83 5.84
C PRO A 272 27.02 -6.32 5.79
N ARG A 273 27.32 -5.22 6.48
CA ARG A 273 28.70 -4.83 6.75
C ARG A 273 29.39 -5.95 7.51
N THR A 274 30.08 -6.85 6.81
CA THR A 274 31.26 -7.52 7.34
C THR A 274 32.47 -6.71 6.90
N SER A 275 33.24 -6.25 7.87
CA SER A 275 34.56 -5.67 7.68
C SER A 275 35.45 -6.60 6.85
N ASN A 276 35.80 -6.19 5.64
CA ASN A 276 37.17 -6.12 5.09
C ASN A 276 37.11 -5.98 3.57
N GLY A 277 38.02 -5.16 3.04
CA GLY A 277 37.92 -4.57 1.71
C GLY A 277 38.06 -5.55 0.55
N SER A 278 37.41 -5.19 -0.56
CA SER A 278 37.96 -5.07 -1.92
C SER A 278 36.80 -4.91 -2.90
N MET A 279 36.79 -3.81 -3.68
CA MET A 279 35.84 -3.61 -4.78
C MET A 279 36.10 -4.66 -5.88
N SER A 280 35.04 -5.33 -6.33
CA SER A 280 35.03 -6.03 -7.62
C SER A 280 33.82 -5.53 -8.42
N PHE A 281 34.12 -4.79 -9.48
CA PHE A 281 33.16 -4.44 -10.52
C PHE A 281 32.79 -5.69 -11.30
N TYR A 282 31.50 -5.99 -11.43
CA TYR A 282 31.02 -7.01 -12.37
C TYR A 282 30.23 -6.36 -13.50
N SER A 283 30.81 -6.40 -14.69
CA SER A 283 30.14 -6.19 -15.98
C SER A 283 29.33 -7.44 -16.36
N PRO A 284 28.15 -7.32 -17.00
CA PRO A 284 27.41 -8.49 -17.46
C PRO A 284 28.11 -9.12 -18.67
N ARG A 285 28.62 -10.35 -18.52
CA ARG A 285 28.95 -11.22 -19.66
C ARG A 285 27.67 -11.91 -20.13
N THR A 286 27.34 -11.74 -21.40
CA THR A 286 26.41 -12.59 -22.13
C THR A 286 27.05 -13.97 -22.30
N SER A 287 26.44 -15.00 -21.71
CA SER A 287 26.85 -16.39 -21.96
C SER A 287 26.06 -16.93 -23.15
N ASN A 288 26.68 -16.88 -24.33
CA ASN A 288 26.38 -17.84 -25.39
C ASN A 288 27.05 -19.16 -25.02
N GLY A 289 26.23 -20.17 -24.71
CA GLY A 289 26.63 -21.57 -24.57
C GLY A 289 26.08 -22.36 -25.76
N SER A 290 26.96 -22.64 -26.70
CA SER A 290 26.78 -23.43 -27.91
C SER A 290 26.37 -24.88 -27.66
N ALA A 291 25.43 -25.39 -28.46
CA ALA A 291 25.34 -26.80 -28.83
C ALA A 291 25.33 -26.91 -30.36
N SER A 292 26.36 -27.56 -30.88
CA SER A 292 26.63 -27.81 -32.30
C SER A 292 25.81 -28.99 -32.84
N LEU A 293 25.26 -28.84 -34.04
CA LEU A 293 25.07 -29.94 -35.00
C LEU A 293 25.18 -29.39 -36.43
N GLN A 294 25.83 -30.20 -37.27
CA GLN A 294 26.51 -29.93 -38.51
C GLN A 294 25.63 -29.73 -39.77
N GLN A 295 26.22 -29.00 -40.72
CA GLN A 295 26.08 -29.05 -42.20
C GLN A 295 24.77 -28.46 -42.79
N SER A 296 24.78 -27.69 -43.89
CA SER A 296 25.63 -27.72 -45.08
C SER A 296 25.76 -26.35 -45.79
N ALA A 297 26.80 -26.22 -46.61
CA ALA A 297 27.22 -25.06 -47.37
C ALA A 297 26.23 -24.55 -48.44
N GLY A 298 26.36 -23.27 -48.79
CA GLY A 298 25.70 -22.65 -49.94
C GLY A 298 26.04 -21.16 -50.07
N SER A 299 27.23 -20.88 -50.61
CA SER A 299 27.69 -19.54 -51.02
C SER A 299 26.90 -19.05 -52.23
N GLN A 300 26.51 -17.77 -52.27
CA GLN A 300 26.83 -16.85 -53.38
C GLN A 300 26.31 -15.42 -53.15
N ASN A 301 27.27 -14.49 -53.21
CA ASN A 301 27.27 -13.12 -53.77
C ASN A 301 25.96 -12.46 -54.22
N GLY A 302 25.85 -11.16 -53.90
CA GLY A 302 24.95 -10.24 -54.61
C GLY A 302 24.92 -8.83 -54.01
N SER A 303 25.87 -8.00 -54.43
CA SER A 303 26.01 -6.57 -54.10
C SER A 303 24.95 -5.69 -54.77
N ALA A 304 24.74 -4.49 -54.18
CA ALA A 304 24.26 -3.24 -54.81
C ALA A 304 22.76 -3.19 -55.22
N SER A 305 22.02 -2.08 -55.15
CA SER A 305 22.21 -0.71 -54.66
C SER A 305 20.83 -0.03 -54.72
N TYR A 306 20.63 0.98 -53.85
CA TYR A 306 19.77 2.16 -53.99
C TYR A 306 18.69 2.23 -55.09
N TYR A 307 17.44 2.55 -54.70
CA TYR A 307 16.68 3.69 -55.25
C TYR A 307 15.43 4.00 -54.39
N SER A 308 15.38 5.23 -53.89
CA SER A 308 14.14 5.99 -53.61
C SER A 308 14.07 7.11 -54.66
N PRO A 309 12.89 7.45 -55.21
CA PRO A 309 12.30 8.78 -54.99
C PRO A 309 10.75 8.76 -54.95
N ARG A 310 10.08 9.43 -54.01
CA ARG A 310 9.64 10.85 -53.94
C ARG A 310 8.51 11.29 -54.92
N SER A 311 7.39 11.72 -54.32
CA SER A 311 6.40 12.76 -54.68
C SER A 311 5.71 12.70 -56.06
N SER A 312 4.39 12.79 -56.20
CA SER A 312 3.54 13.97 -55.92
C SER A 312 2.14 13.71 -56.56
N GLY A 313 1.08 14.41 -56.14
CA GLY A 313 -0.13 14.55 -56.97
C GLY A 313 -1.46 14.57 -56.22
N GLN A 314 -2.22 15.64 -56.44
CA GLN A 314 -3.50 16.03 -55.84
C GLN A 314 -4.72 15.28 -56.40
N GLY A 315 -5.87 15.45 -55.73
CA GLY A 315 -7.23 15.38 -56.31
C GLY A 315 -8.27 14.85 -55.30
N SER A 316 -8.95 15.67 -54.49
CA SER A 316 -10.22 16.40 -54.76
C SER A 316 -11.47 15.55 -55.05
N PHE A 317 -12.33 15.45 -54.03
CA PHE A 317 -13.80 15.69 -53.98
C PHE A 317 -14.85 14.89 -54.79
N GLN A 318 -16.00 14.74 -54.12
CA GLN A 318 -17.38 14.31 -54.50
C GLN A 318 -17.70 12.81 -54.35
N MET A 319 -18.83 12.38 -53.77
CA MET A 319 -20.08 13.03 -53.30
C MET A 319 -20.39 12.70 -51.84
#